data_AF-N6T150-F1
#
_entry.id   AF-N6T150-F1
#
_cell.length_a   1.000
_cell.length_b   1.000
_cell.length_c   1.000
_cell.angle_alpha   90.00
_cell.angle_beta   90.00
_cell.angle_gamma   90.00
#
_symmetry.space_group_name_H-M   'P 1'
#
loop_
_entity.id
_entity.type
_entity.pdbx_description
1 polymer ?
#
loop_
_entity_poly.entity_id
_entity_poly.type
_entity_poly.pdbx_seq_one_letter_code
_entity_poly.pdbx_strand_id
1 'polypeptide(L)'
;MAKTIHRQDNIQEEGTPMVNNNNSKWISSRFRIGSSTPDLPAFGEINPNAPDENPFEFGQRLAKVGTEASLAKASTCDGSLYNGIQRTDESRKSFRPNAIRKMRRRAVFKNGDCNILQSRISKRRLRYLQDIFTTLVDSQWRWTLTIFAIGFVGSWLLFALIWWLIAFTHGDLEDAHLPNSQADSEWTPCVLNIHGFTSCFLFSIETQHTIGYGVRTTTEECPEAVFIMCLQSIAGMIIQAFMVGIVFAKMTRPKLRTQTLQFSKNSVICQRDGQLCLMFRVGDMRKSHIIGASIRAQLIRSKKTKEGEILNNFQTELSVNADGCDGNLFFIWPMTIVHKIDVQSPFYQLSAGDLLQERFEIVVILEGTIESTGQTTQARSSYLASEVLWGHRFEPVVSYNKDRQGYEVNYSKFDNTLSVDTPLCSGSDLAEFYRTRDMPESDKQPVSTDQQSFILKSPPKLMNQMRIVDVEEEPNETKPFPTDYL
;
A
#
# COMPACT_ATOMS: atom_id res chain seq x y z
N MET A 1 51.28 -22.35 17.66
CA MET A 1 51.89 -22.22 16.31
C MET A 1 50.92 -21.38 15.47
N ALA A 2 50.99 -20.04 15.51
CA ALA A 2 51.78 -19.16 14.64
C ALA A 2 51.40 -19.34 13.15
N LYS A 3 50.99 -18.32 12.36
CA LYS A 3 51.50 -16.95 12.31
C LYS A 3 50.55 -16.00 11.56
N THR A 4 50.40 -14.80 12.11
CA THR A 4 49.84 -13.56 11.57
C THR A 4 50.75 -12.94 10.50
N ILE A 5 50.22 -12.24 9.50
CA ILE A 5 50.96 -11.22 8.72
C ILE A 5 50.10 -9.96 8.60
N HIS A 6 50.56 -8.91 9.29
CA HIS A 6 50.21 -7.50 9.08
C HIS A 6 50.98 -6.95 7.88
N ARG A 7 50.39 -5.99 7.17
CA ARG A 7 51.16 -5.02 6.37
C ARG A 7 50.56 -3.62 6.56
N GLN A 8 51.36 -2.75 7.16
CA GLN A 8 51.21 -1.30 7.26
C GLN A 8 52.47 -0.74 6.61
N ASP A 9 52.32 0.14 5.62
CA ASP A 9 53.40 1.01 5.16
C ASP A 9 52.81 2.44 5.13
N ASN A 10 53.51 3.35 5.80
CA ASN A 10 53.15 4.73 6.07
C ASN A 10 54.32 5.58 5.53
N ILE A 11 54.11 6.52 4.60
CA ILE A 11 55.09 7.56 4.24
C ILE A 11 54.36 8.90 3.99
N GLN A 12 55.03 9.95 4.48
CA GLN A 12 54.65 11.33 4.77
C GLN A 12 54.31 12.27 3.59
N GLU A 13 53.73 13.41 4.03
CA GLU A 13 53.29 14.65 3.39
C GLU A 13 54.32 15.42 2.54
N GLU A 14 53.81 16.16 1.54
CA GLU A 14 54.30 17.50 1.14
C GLU A 14 53.11 18.39 0.66
N GLY A 15 53.07 19.65 1.13
CA GLY A 15 52.05 20.68 0.81
C GLY A 15 52.16 21.22 -0.62
N THR A 16 51.21 21.95 -1.22
CA THR A 16 50.53 23.21 -0.84
C THR A 16 49.41 23.51 -1.85
N PRO A 17 48.46 24.44 -1.59
CA PRO A 17 47.20 24.56 -2.33
C PRO A 17 47.29 25.47 -3.56
N MET A 18 46.81 24.98 -4.71
CA MET A 18 46.57 25.79 -5.92
C MET A 18 45.18 26.46 -5.83
N VAL A 19 45.21 27.78 -5.67
CA VAL A 19 44.09 28.70 -5.89
C VAL A 19 43.69 28.61 -7.37
N ASN A 20 42.46 28.17 -7.66
CA ASN A 20 41.90 28.29 -8.99
C ASN A 20 40.63 29.15 -8.94
N ASN A 21 40.82 30.37 -9.43
CA ASN A 21 39.83 31.40 -9.60
C ASN A 21 39.13 31.15 -10.93
N ASN A 22 37.87 30.73 -10.93
CA ASN A 22 37.07 30.72 -12.16
C ASN A 22 35.62 31.13 -11.88
N ASN A 23 35.36 32.38 -12.27
CA ASN A 23 34.05 32.98 -12.44
C ASN A 23 33.14 32.09 -13.30
N SER A 24 32.05 31.60 -12.71
CA SER A 24 30.88 31.13 -13.47
C SER A 24 29.69 32.03 -13.15
N LYS A 25 29.34 32.84 -14.16
CA LYS A 25 28.09 33.61 -14.24
C LYS A 25 26.92 32.64 -14.14
N TRP A 26 26.12 32.75 -13.07
CA TRP A 26 24.81 32.12 -13.01
C TRP A 26 23.73 33.15 -13.34
N ILE A 27 22.93 32.78 -14.34
CA ILE A 27 21.77 33.48 -14.88
C ILE A 27 20.70 33.55 -13.78
N SER A 28 20.33 34.76 -13.36
CA SER A 28 19.17 34.99 -12.50
C SER A 28 17.90 34.95 -13.34
N SER A 29 17.18 33.82 -13.34
CA SER A 29 15.80 33.78 -13.82
C SER A 29 14.86 34.28 -12.72
N ARG A 30 14.17 35.39 -13.02
CA ARG A 30 13.10 35.99 -12.21
C ARG A 30 11.99 34.97 -11.94
N PHE A 31 11.74 34.65 -10.68
CA PHE A 31 10.46 34.09 -10.24
C PHE A 31 9.57 35.25 -9.79
N ARG A 32 8.52 35.53 -10.57
CA ARG A 32 7.53 36.57 -10.33
C ARG A 32 6.42 35.96 -9.47
N ILE A 33 6.35 36.30 -8.19
CA ILE A 33 5.25 35.89 -7.29
C ILE A 33 4.07 36.82 -7.57
N GLY A 34 3.00 36.26 -8.13
CA GLY A 34 1.73 36.96 -8.31
C GLY A 34 1.02 37.13 -6.96
N SER A 35 0.78 38.37 -6.59
CA SER A 35 -0.13 38.78 -5.52
C SER A 35 -1.57 38.60 -5.98
N SER A 36 -2.33 37.72 -5.32
CA SER A 36 -3.80 37.69 -5.41
C SER A 36 -4.36 37.36 -4.02
N THR A 37 -4.63 38.42 -3.26
CA THR A 37 -5.47 38.41 -2.06
C THR A 37 -6.93 38.45 -2.49
N PRO A 38 -7.83 37.58 -1.98
CA PRO A 38 -9.27 37.75 -2.18
C PRO A 38 -9.84 38.79 -1.21
N ASP A 39 -10.60 39.72 -1.77
CA ASP A 39 -11.29 40.82 -1.08
C ASP A 39 -12.31 40.33 -0.04
N LEU A 40 -12.24 40.89 1.16
CA LEU A 40 -13.27 40.84 2.20
C LEU A 40 -14.25 42.01 1.98
N PRO A 41 -15.58 41.79 2.01
CA PRO A 41 -16.53 42.88 1.84
C PRO A 41 -16.58 43.79 3.08
N ALA A 42 -16.58 45.09 2.79
CA ALA A 42 -16.62 46.19 3.73
C ALA A 42 -17.87 46.17 4.63
N PHE A 43 -17.68 46.60 5.88
CA PHE A 43 -18.72 46.91 6.85
C PHE A 43 -19.62 48.03 6.33
N GLY A 44 -20.92 47.72 6.18
CA GLY A 44 -21.97 48.66 5.84
C GLY A 44 -22.41 49.49 7.05
N GLU A 45 -22.80 50.72 6.74
CA GLU A 45 -23.15 51.83 7.62
C GLU A 45 -24.30 51.55 8.59
N ILE A 46 -24.22 52.26 9.72
CA ILE A 46 -25.16 52.28 10.84
C ILE A 46 -26.46 52.96 10.43
N ASN A 47 -27.60 52.27 10.60
CA ASN A 47 -28.94 52.85 10.48
C ASN A 47 -29.38 53.37 11.88
N PRO A 48 -29.63 54.68 12.08
CA PRO A 48 -29.86 55.26 13.39
C PRO A 48 -31.31 55.26 13.90
N ASN A 49 -32.21 54.39 13.40
CA ASN A 49 -33.61 54.36 13.85
C ASN A 49 -34.11 52.94 14.14
N ALA A 50 -33.67 52.36 15.27
CA ALA A 50 -34.33 51.23 15.92
C ALA A 50 -34.58 51.58 17.40
N PRO A 51 -35.78 51.32 17.96
CA PRO A 51 -36.12 51.72 19.32
C PRO A 51 -35.51 50.77 20.36
N ASP A 52 -35.15 51.36 21.51
CA ASP A 52 -34.54 50.73 22.68
C ASP A 52 -35.45 49.68 23.36
N GLU A 53 -34.92 48.47 23.60
CA GLU A 53 -35.48 47.54 24.59
C GLU A 53 -34.38 46.98 25.53
N ASN A 54 -34.70 47.00 26.83
CA ASN A 54 -33.80 46.76 27.96
C ASN A 54 -33.36 45.27 28.12
N PRO A 55 -32.16 45.00 28.67
CA PRO A 55 -31.61 43.65 28.79
C PRO A 55 -31.92 43.01 30.15
N PHE A 56 -32.90 42.11 30.21
CA PHE A 56 -33.04 41.15 31.33
C PHE A 56 -33.85 39.94 30.86
N GLU A 57 -33.21 38.99 30.15
CA GLU A 57 -33.60 37.57 30.07
C GLU A 57 -32.73 36.82 29.04
N PHE A 58 -31.53 36.39 29.43
CA PHE A 58 -30.83 35.32 28.69
C PHE A 58 -29.85 34.55 29.59
N GLY A 59 -30.31 34.24 30.80
CA GLY A 59 -29.52 33.58 31.83
C GLY A 59 -30.22 32.37 32.43
N GLN A 60 -30.77 31.47 31.60
CA GLN A 60 -31.26 30.17 32.06
C GLN A 60 -31.57 29.23 30.89
N ARG A 61 -30.54 28.59 30.31
CA ARG A 61 -30.72 27.35 29.50
C ARG A 61 -29.43 26.62 29.16
N LEU A 62 -28.51 26.45 30.12
CA LEU A 62 -27.40 25.49 29.98
C LEU A 62 -27.07 24.84 31.32
N ALA A 63 -27.92 23.91 31.75
CA ALA A 63 -27.53 22.85 32.68
C ALA A 63 -28.67 21.82 32.75
N LYS A 64 -28.51 20.68 32.06
CA LYS A 64 -28.74 19.33 32.61
C LYS A 64 -28.76 18.25 31.52
N VAL A 65 -28.16 17.13 31.91
CA VAL A 65 -28.26 15.77 31.38
C VAL A 65 -27.30 15.43 30.23
N GLY A 66 -26.15 14.88 30.64
CA GLY A 66 -25.44 13.89 29.84
C GLY A 66 -26.01 12.48 30.05
N THR A 67 -25.45 11.55 29.27
CA THR A 67 -25.15 10.12 29.54
C THR A 67 -25.67 9.19 28.44
N GLU A 68 -24.71 8.55 27.76
CA GLU A 68 -24.73 7.28 27.02
C GLU A 68 -25.89 6.89 26.08
N ALA A 69 -25.56 6.66 24.80
CA ALA A 69 -26.26 5.68 23.97
C ALA A 69 -25.36 5.10 22.86
N SER A 70 -25.05 3.82 23.03
CA SER A 70 -24.51 2.86 22.06
C SER A 70 -25.41 2.72 20.82
N LEU A 71 -24.84 2.77 19.62
CA LEU A 71 -25.54 2.50 18.37
C LEU A 71 -25.42 1.02 17.97
N ALA A 72 -26.40 0.23 18.38
CA ALA A 72 -26.80 -1.00 17.70
C ALA A 72 -27.95 -0.69 16.74
N LYS A 73 -27.85 -1.09 15.47
CA LYS A 73 -29.01 -1.12 14.55
C LYS A 73 -29.36 -2.56 14.23
N ALA A 74 -30.45 -3.02 14.84
CA ALA A 74 -31.16 -4.24 14.48
C ALA A 74 -32.29 -3.92 13.50
N SER A 75 -32.45 -4.86 12.57
CA SER A 75 -33.48 -4.97 11.54
C SER A 75 -34.88 -5.17 12.14
N THR A 76 -35.88 -4.44 11.65
CA THR A 76 -37.29 -4.84 11.71
C THR A 76 -38.05 -4.26 10.51
N CYS A 77 -38.70 -5.13 9.74
CA CYS A 77 -40.00 -4.83 9.14
C CYS A 77 -40.64 -6.15 8.71
N ASP A 78 -41.56 -6.63 9.56
CA ASP A 78 -42.54 -7.64 9.21
C ASP A 78 -43.89 -6.96 8.95
N GLY A 79 -44.51 -7.35 7.84
CA GLY A 79 -45.94 -7.69 7.72
C GLY A 79 -47.00 -6.58 7.75
N SER A 80 -47.66 -6.35 6.60
CA SER A 80 -49.13 -6.31 6.58
C SER A 80 -49.68 -6.78 5.22
N LEU A 81 -50.57 -7.76 5.26
CA LEU A 81 -51.42 -8.28 4.18
C LEU A 81 -52.74 -7.51 4.17
N TYR A 82 -53.25 -7.09 3.00
CA TYR A 82 -54.69 -7.12 2.67
C TYR A 82 -54.90 -6.98 1.15
N ASN A 83 -55.88 -7.73 0.64
CA ASN A 83 -56.25 -7.96 -0.77
C ASN A 83 -56.97 -6.78 -1.43
N GLY A 84 -56.83 -6.67 -2.77
CA GLY A 84 -57.72 -5.90 -3.65
C GLY A 84 -57.39 -6.13 -5.13
N ILE A 85 -58.32 -6.73 -5.89
CA ILE A 85 -58.23 -7.02 -7.32
C ILE A 85 -58.75 -5.82 -8.13
N GLN A 86 -57.99 -5.31 -9.10
CA GLN A 86 -58.53 -4.78 -10.38
C GLN A 86 -57.44 -4.56 -11.45
N ARG A 87 -57.93 -4.51 -12.69
CA ARG A 87 -57.29 -4.81 -13.99
C ARG A 87 -56.53 -3.62 -14.64
N THR A 88 -55.79 -4.02 -15.68
CA THR A 88 -55.39 -3.33 -16.94
C THR A 88 -54.24 -2.32 -16.96
N ASP A 89 -53.26 -2.69 -17.78
CA ASP A 89 -52.43 -1.89 -18.70
C ASP A 89 -51.94 -0.50 -18.27
N GLU A 90 -50.62 -0.35 -18.15
CA GLU A 90 -49.84 0.36 -19.17
C GLU A 90 -48.34 0.36 -18.81
N SER A 91 -47.54 0.03 -19.82
CA SER A 91 -46.16 0.45 -20.04
C SER A 91 -45.57 1.45 -19.03
N ARG A 92 -44.91 0.93 -17.99
CA ARG A 92 -43.82 1.64 -17.32
C ARG A 92 -42.60 0.73 -17.28
N LYS A 93 -41.74 0.89 -18.29
CA LYS A 93 -40.33 0.45 -18.23
C LYS A 93 -39.70 1.11 -17.00
N SER A 94 -39.73 0.43 -15.85
CA SER A 94 -38.95 0.85 -14.70
C SER A 94 -37.47 0.70 -15.09
N PHE A 95 -36.84 1.80 -15.47
CA PHE A 95 -35.40 1.94 -15.41
C PHE A 95 -35.00 1.58 -13.98
N ARG A 96 -34.50 0.36 -13.76
CA ARG A 96 -33.87 -0.02 -12.49
C ARG A 96 -32.53 0.70 -12.44
N PRO A 97 -32.35 1.74 -11.61
CA PRO A 97 -31.06 2.37 -11.45
C PRO A 97 -30.21 1.38 -10.65
N ASN A 98 -29.05 1.04 -11.19
CA ASN A 98 -27.97 0.35 -10.47
C ASN A 98 -28.35 -1.02 -9.88
N ALA A 99 -28.25 -2.06 -10.71
CA ALA A 99 -27.66 -3.28 -10.21
C ALA A 99 -26.24 -2.92 -9.74
N ILE A 100 -26.11 -2.54 -8.46
CA ILE A 100 -24.83 -2.62 -7.75
C ILE A 100 -24.37 -4.03 -8.03
N ARG A 101 -23.42 -4.20 -8.96
CA ARG A 101 -22.78 -5.50 -9.23
C ARG A 101 -22.48 -6.06 -7.86
N LYS A 102 -23.19 -7.12 -7.44
CA LYS A 102 -22.93 -7.77 -6.16
C LYS A 102 -21.45 -8.12 -6.20
N MET A 103 -20.64 -7.32 -5.50
CA MET A 103 -19.21 -7.51 -5.46
C MET A 103 -19.03 -8.92 -4.93
N ARG A 104 -18.55 -9.83 -5.78
CA ARG A 104 -18.37 -11.23 -5.38
C ARG A 104 -17.43 -11.21 -4.17
N ARG A 105 -17.83 -11.92 -3.11
CA ARG A 105 -17.05 -11.99 -1.88
C ARG A 105 -15.66 -12.50 -2.22
N ARG A 106 -14.62 -11.80 -1.78
CA ARG A 106 -13.21 -12.15 -1.95
C ARG A 106 -12.48 -12.05 -0.62
N ALA A 107 -11.54 -12.96 -0.38
CA ALA A 107 -10.71 -13.01 0.82
C ALA A 107 -9.52 -12.05 0.72
N VAL A 108 -8.94 -11.89 -0.47
CA VAL A 108 -7.83 -10.96 -0.74
C VAL A 108 -8.24 -10.02 -1.85
N PHE A 109 -8.00 -8.72 -1.70
CA PHE A 109 -8.24 -7.73 -2.75
C PHE A 109 -7.13 -7.75 -3.81
N LYS A 110 -7.38 -7.22 -5.01
CA LYS A 110 -6.36 -7.13 -6.08
C LYS A 110 -5.11 -6.33 -5.68
N ASN A 111 -5.26 -5.40 -4.73
CA ASN A 111 -4.17 -4.61 -4.16
C ASN A 111 -3.37 -5.36 -3.07
N GLY A 112 -3.76 -6.58 -2.71
CA GLY A 112 -3.08 -7.42 -1.72
C GLY A 112 -3.57 -7.29 -0.28
N ASP A 113 -4.58 -6.44 -0.03
CA ASP A 113 -5.20 -6.30 1.30
C ASP A 113 -6.11 -7.48 1.60
N CYS A 114 -6.06 -7.98 2.84
CA CYS A 114 -6.90 -9.10 3.27
C CYS A 114 -8.26 -8.60 3.80
N ASN A 115 -9.35 -9.06 3.19
CA ASN A 115 -10.72 -8.78 3.59
C ASN A 115 -11.19 -9.73 4.70
N ILE A 116 -10.50 -9.72 5.84
CA ILE A 116 -10.78 -10.61 6.98
C ILE A 116 -11.09 -9.77 8.20
N LEU A 117 -12.35 -9.80 8.63
CA LEU A 117 -12.79 -9.15 9.85
C LEU A 117 -12.65 -10.11 11.03
N GLN A 118 -11.70 -9.81 11.92
CA GLN A 118 -11.50 -10.60 13.14
C GLN A 118 -12.49 -10.13 14.23
N SER A 119 -13.37 -11.03 14.67
CA SER A 119 -14.37 -10.75 15.72
C SER A 119 -14.06 -11.50 17.02
N ARG A 120 -14.48 -10.93 18.16
CA ARG A 120 -14.43 -11.56 19.50
C ARG A 120 -13.05 -12.02 20.00
N ILE A 121 -12.03 -11.21 19.79
CA ILE A 121 -10.71 -11.45 20.39
C ILE A 121 -10.69 -10.88 21.82
N SER A 122 -10.73 -11.74 22.84
CA SER A 122 -10.63 -11.31 24.24
C SER A 122 -9.27 -10.66 24.53
N LYS A 123 -9.25 -9.58 25.32
CA LYS A 123 -8.04 -8.83 25.73
C LYS A 123 -7.13 -8.31 24.59
N ARG A 124 -7.70 -8.00 23.42
CA ARG A 124 -6.95 -7.51 22.25
C ARG A 124 -6.11 -6.26 22.54
N ARG A 125 -6.68 -5.26 23.22
CA ARG A 125 -5.99 -3.99 23.53
C ARG A 125 -4.78 -4.18 24.45
N LEU A 126 -4.90 -5.07 25.44
CA LEU A 126 -3.82 -5.31 26.40
C LEU A 126 -2.60 -5.96 25.74
N ARG A 127 -2.81 -6.87 24.77
CA ARG A 127 -1.71 -7.49 24.02
C ARG A 127 -0.98 -6.51 23.10
N TYR A 128 -1.69 -5.56 22.48
CA TYR A 128 -1.02 -4.51 21.71
C TYR A 128 -0.19 -3.57 22.59
N LEU A 129 -0.62 -3.30 23.83
CA LEU A 129 0.16 -2.47 24.76
C LEU A 129 1.41 -3.18 25.29
N GLN A 130 1.39 -4.50 25.40
CA GLN A 130 2.58 -5.28 25.75
C GLN A 130 3.68 -5.21 24.69
N ASP A 131 3.30 -5.04 23.42
CA ASP A 131 4.23 -4.84 22.31
C ASP A 131 4.12 -3.42 21.74
N ILE A 132 4.47 -2.44 22.60
CA ILE A 132 4.37 -1.02 22.28
C ILE A 132 5.30 -0.62 21.13
N PHE A 133 6.47 -1.26 21.02
CA PHE A 133 7.44 -0.96 19.99
C PHE A 133 6.90 -1.30 18.59
N THR A 134 6.44 -2.54 18.38
CA THR A 134 5.87 -2.90 17.06
C THR A 134 4.61 -2.12 16.78
N THR A 135 3.77 -1.87 17.79
CA THR A 135 2.53 -1.09 17.64
C THR A 135 2.82 0.35 17.17
N LEU A 136 3.81 1.03 17.74
CA LEU A 136 4.20 2.38 17.32
C LEU A 136 4.79 2.41 15.91
N VAL A 137 5.61 1.41 15.57
CA VAL A 137 6.20 1.28 14.24
C VAL A 137 5.12 0.97 13.18
N ASP A 138 4.15 0.13 13.50
CA ASP A 138 3.08 -0.27 12.57
C ASP A 138 1.95 0.75 12.42
N SER A 139 1.77 1.62 13.41
CA SER A 139 0.79 2.71 13.38
C SER A 139 0.99 3.64 12.17
N GLN A 140 0.00 4.50 11.87
CA GLN A 140 0.17 5.48 10.80
C GLN A 140 1.11 6.61 11.23
N TRP A 141 1.79 7.24 10.27
CA TRP A 141 2.71 8.37 10.54
C TRP A 141 2.08 9.46 11.40
N ARG A 142 0.81 9.82 11.13
CA ARG A 142 0.09 10.84 11.89
C ARG A 142 0.06 10.51 13.39
N TRP A 143 -0.34 9.29 13.74
CA TRP A 143 -0.39 8.84 15.13
C TRP A 143 0.98 8.74 15.77
N THR A 144 1.99 8.22 15.06
CA THR A 144 3.37 8.15 15.56
C THR A 144 3.90 9.56 15.89
N LEU A 145 3.73 10.52 14.98
CA LEU A 145 4.17 11.91 15.19
C LEU A 145 3.39 12.59 16.31
N THR A 146 2.07 12.39 16.38
CA THR A 146 1.25 12.94 17.47
C THR A 146 1.66 12.40 18.84
N ILE A 147 1.93 11.10 18.96
CA ILE A 147 2.39 10.49 20.22
C ILE A 147 3.73 11.08 20.65
N PHE A 148 4.67 11.25 19.72
CA PHE A 148 5.95 11.90 20.05
C PHE A 148 5.79 13.37 20.43
N ALA A 149 4.97 14.13 19.71
CA ALA A 149 4.70 15.53 20.06
C ALA A 149 4.11 15.66 21.46
N ILE A 150 3.12 14.82 21.81
CA ILE A 150 2.53 14.76 23.15
C ILE A 150 3.58 14.33 24.19
N GLY A 151 4.43 13.35 23.87
CA GLY A 151 5.51 12.89 24.75
C GLY A 151 6.53 13.99 25.07
N PHE A 152 6.98 14.74 24.06
CA PHE A 152 7.89 15.86 24.25
C PHE A 152 7.26 16.99 25.06
N VAL A 153 6.08 17.47 24.64
CA VAL A 153 5.37 18.54 25.36
C VAL A 153 5.05 18.11 26.80
N GLY A 154 4.64 16.86 27.00
CA GLY A 154 4.39 16.28 28.32
C GLY A 154 5.64 16.24 29.19
N SER A 155 6.79 15.86 28.62
CA SER A 155 8.07 15.87 29.35
C SER A 155 8.50 17.29 29.74
N TRP A 156 8.37 18.27 28.83
CA TRP A 156 8.70 19.67 29.12
C TRP A 156 7.80 20.24 30.21
N LEU A 157 6.49 19.95 30.16
CA LEU A 157 5.56 20.39 31.19
C LEU A 157 5.83 19.73 32.55
N LEU A 158 6.19 18.44 32.56
CA LEU A 158 6.55 17.72 33.78
C LEU A 158 7.78 18.34 34.44
N PHE A 159 8.86 18.55 33.70
CA PHE A 159 10.07 19.17 34.24
C PHE A 159 9.87 20.64 34.56
N ALA A 160 9.09 21.39 33.77
CA ALA A 160 8.70 22.76 34.10
C ALA A 160 7.97 22.86 35.44
N LEU A 161 7.07 21.90 35.73
CA LEU A 161 6.38 21.82 37.01
C LEU A 161 7.34 21.52 38.16
N ILE A 162 8.31 20.63 37.96
CA ILE A 162 9.35 20.32 38.96
C ILE A 162 10.22 21.56 39.22
N TRP A 163 10.66 22.25 38.17
CA TRP A 163 11.43 23.50 38.28
C TRP A 163 10.66 24.61 38.98
N TRP A 164 9.37 24.75 38.65
CA TRP A 164 8.50 25.69 39.33
C TRP A 164 8.32 25.33 40.81
N LEU A 165 8.19 24.04 41.13
CA LEU A 165 8.08 23.59 42.52
C LEU A 165 9.36 23.86 43.31
N ILE A 166 10.55 23.60 42.74
CA ILE A 166 11.84 23.94 43.36
C ILE A 166 11.94 25.45 43.63
N ALA A 167 11.65 26.26 42.62
CA ALA A 167 11.67 27.72 42.77
C ALA A 167 10.65 28.20 43.83
N PHE A 168 9.49 27.56 43.90
CA PHE A 168 8.46 27.86 44.90
C PHE A 168 8.87 27.44 46.31
N THR A 169 9.47 26.27 46.50
CA THR A 169 9.89 25.77 47.82
C THR A 169 11.13 26.48 48.35
N HIS A 170 12.02 26.91 47.47
CA HIS A 170 13.19 27.71 47.85
C HIS A 170 12.82 29.16 48.21
N GLY A 171 11.69 29.67 47.69
CA GLY A 171 11.27 31.07 47.90
C GLY A 171 11.71 32.03 46.80
N ASP A 172 12.20 31.52 45.66
CA ASP A 172 12.67 32.33 44.52
C ASP A 172 11.56 33.13 43.83
N LEU A 173 10.30 32.76 44.07
CA LEU A 173 9.12 33.40 43.49
C LEU A 173 8.48 34.46 44.39
N GLU A 174 9.07 34.76 45.55
CA GLU A 174 8.62 35.87 46.40
C GLU A 174 8.97 37.22 45.75
N ASP A 175 8.11 38.23 45.92
CA ASP A 175 8.26 39.53 45.24
C ASP A 175 9.61 40.21 45.52
N ALA A 176 10.18 40.00 46.72
CA ALA A 176 11.50 40.52 47.10
C ALA A 176 12.66 39.79 46.39
N HIS A 177 12.47 38.53 45.98
CA HIS A 177 13.50 37.68 45.37
C HIS A 177 13.38 37.57 43.85
N LEU A 178 12.41 38.26 43.24
CA LEU A 178 12.29 38.34 41.78
C LEU A 178 13.50 39.04 41.15
N PRO A 179 13.84 38.74 39.88
CA PRO A 179 15.06 39.25 39.23
C PRO A 179 15.25 40.78 39.27
N ASN A 180 14.17 41.56 39.35
CA ASN A 180 14.24 43.01 39.42
C ASN A 180 14.65 43.54 40.81
N SER A 181 14.45 42.75 41.87
CA SER A 181 14.68 43.11 43.28
C SER A 181 15.80 42.30 43.93
N GLN A 182 16.38 41.33 43.23
CA GLN A 182 17.51 40.51 43.69
C GLN A 182 18.75 41.31 44.09
N ALA A 183 19.00 42.45 43.43
CA ALA A 183 20.13 43.32 43.77
C ALA A 183 19.97 43.99 45.14
N ASP A 184 18.73 44.21 45.58
CA ASP A 184 18.42 44.86 46.85
C ASP A 184 18.32 43.83 48.01
N SER A 185 17.95 42.58 47.70
CA SER A 185 17.76 41.51 48.69
C SER A 185 18.98 40.59 48.88
N GLU A 186 20.03 40.75 48.06
CA GLU A 186 21.23 39.88 48.03
C GLU A 186 20.89 38.37 47.96
N TRP A 187 19.77 38.03 47.31
CA TRP A 187 19.28 36.65 47.21
C TRP A 187 19.82 35.96 45.96
N THR A 188 20.39 34.77 46.13
CA THR A 188 20.86 33.92 45.04
C THR A 188 19.81 32.85 44.71
N PRO A 189 19.06 32.96 43.60
CA PRO A 189 18.03 31.99 43.27
C PRO A 189 18.63 30.69 42.73
N CYS A 190 17.88 29.59 42.76
CA CYS A 190 18.32 28.31 42.19
C CYS A 190 18.56 28.40 40.66
N VAL A 191 17.74 29.21 39.96
CA VAL A 191 17.86 29.46 38.52
C VAL A 191 17.66 30.95 38.26
N LEU A 192 18.60 31.57 37.55
CA LEU A 192 18.55 32.99 37.21
C LEU A 192 17.42 33.31 36.21
N ASN A 193 16.86 34.52 36.30
CA ASN A 193 15.84 35.05 35.37
C ASN A 193 14.55 34.22 35.28
N ILE A 194 14.10 33.66 36.40
CA ILE A 194 12.78 33.06 36.56
C ILE A 194 11.81 34.10 37.11
N HIS A 195 10.69 34.31 36.40
CA HIS A 195 9.63 35.25 36.80
C HIS A 195 8.31 34.53 37.17
N GLY A 196 8.23 33.22 36.94
CA GLY A 196 7.01 32.44 37.07
C GLY A 196 7.03 31.17 36.21
N PHE A 197 5.88 30.51 36.09
CA PHE A 197 5.78 29.20 35.42
C PHE A 197 6.23 29.22 33.96
N THR A 198 5.91 30.27 33.20
CA THR A 198 6.33 30.39 31.79
C THR A 198 7.85 30.43 31.65
N SER A 199 8.57 31.10 32.56
CA SER A 199 10.03 31.09 32.57
C SER A 199 10.59 29.71 32.93
N CYS A 200 9.97 28.98 33.85
CA CYS A 200 10.34 27.59 34.18
C CYS A 200 10.09 26.65 32.99
N PHE A 201 9.02 26.86 32.22
CA PHE A 201 8.73 26.09 31.02
C PHE A 201 9.74 26.33 29.91
N LEU A 202 10.10 27.60 29.66
CA LEU A 202 11.16 27.94 28.71
C LEU A 202 12.50 27.33 29.15
N PHE A 203 12.86 27.46 30.43
CA PHE A 203 14.06 26.84 30.97
C PHE A 203 14.06 25.31 30.79
N SER A 204 12.93 24.64 31.07
CA SER A 204 12.81 23.19 30.87
C SER A 204 13.06 22.78 29.41
N ILE A 205 12.55 23.54 28.44
CA ILE A 205 12.84 23.30 27.02
C ILE A 205 14.32 23.54 26.72
N GLU A 206 14.86 24.67 27.17
CA GLU A 206 16.26 25.06 26.95
C GLU A 206 17.24 24.00 27.47
N THR A 207 16.98 23.45 28.66
CA THR A 207 17.79 22.39 29.28
C THR A 207 17.61 21.05 28.58
N GLN A 208 16.37 20.62 28.31
CA GLN A 208 16.13 19.28 27.77
C GLN A 208 16.56 19.15 26.30
N HIS A 209 16.40 20.21 25.49
CA HIS A 209 16.87 20.24 24.11
C HIS A 209 18.30 20.73 23.98
N THR A 210 18.97 21.04 25.09
CA THR A 210 20.34 21.55 25.12
C THR A 210 20.53 22.80 24.24
N ILE A 211 19.50 23.65 24.18
CA ILE A 211 19.56 24.92 23.43
C ILE A 211 20.43 25.92 24.21
N GLY A 212 20.15 26.05 25.52
CA GLY A 212 20.94 26.85 26.46
C GLY A 212 21.20 28.28 26.00
N TYR A 213 20.16 29.13 25.92
CA TYR A 213 20.35 30.53 25.50
C TYR A 213 21.24 31.34 26.46
N GLY A 214 21.46 30.84 27.68
CA GLY A 214 22.37 31.43 28.68
C GLY A 214 21.78 32.57 29.50
N VAL A 215 20.55 32.99 29.19
CA VAL A 215 19.80 33.98 30.00
C VAL A 215 19.29 33.33 31.29
N ARG A 216 18.90 32.06 31.23
CA ARG A 216 18.44 31.27 32.38
C ARG A 216 19.50 30.23 32.69
N THR A 217 20.11 30.34 33.86
CA THR A 217 21.26 29.51 34.25
C THR A 217 21.10 29.05 35.68
N THR A 218 21.35 27.77 35.93
CA THR A 218 21.33 27.17 37.27
C THR A 218 22.51 27.67 38.10
N THR A 219 22.28 27.97 39.36
CA THR A 219 23.32 28.35 40.34
C THR A 219 23.70 27.14 41.21
N GLU A 220 24.73 27.31 42.06
CA GLU A 220 25.25 26.24 42.92
C GLU A 220 24.52 26.13 44.27
N GLU A 221 23.63 27.10 44.57
CA GLU A 221 22.95 27.23 45.87
C GLU A 221 22.06 26.03 46.19
N CYS A 222 21.34 25.55 45.17
CA CYS A 222 20.32 24.52 45.33
C CYS A 222 20.84 23.18 44.77
N PRO A 223 21.28 22.22 45.62
CA PRO A 223 21.76 20.92 45.14
C PRO A 223 20.65 20.10 44.47
N GLU A 224 19.39 20.32 44.85
CA GLU A 224 18.22 19.69 44.21
C GLU A 224 18.04 20.11 42.74
N ALA A 225 18.33 21.37 42.41
CA ALA A 225 18.31 21.88 41.04
C ALA A 225 19.35 21.16 40.17
N VAL A 226 20.58 20.99 40.68
CA VAL A 226 21.64 20.27 39.98
C VAL A 226 21.26 18.81 39.74
N PHE A 227 20.66 18.15 40.74
CA PHE A 227 20.19 16.77 40.60
C PHE A 227 19.08 16.63 39.54
N ILE A 228 18.07 17.50 39.57
CA ILE A 228 16.98 17.49 38.57
C ILE A 228 17.51 17.81 37.17
N MET A 229 18.45 18.74 37.03
CA MET A 229 19.09 19.04 35.75
C MET A 229 19.80 17.80 35.16
N CYS A 230 20.53 17.04 35.97
CA CYS A 230 21.14 15.78 35.56
C CYS A 230 20.10 14.74 35.13
N LEU A 231 19.06 14.55 35.95
CA LEU A 231 17.97 13.60 35.66
C LEU A 231 17.21 13.97 34.37
N GLN A 232 16.92 15.26 34.18
CA GLN A 232 16.25 15.80 32.99
C GLN A 232 17.09 15.57 31.74
N SER A 233 18.41 15.77 31.83
CA SER A 233 19.34 15.52 30.72
C SER A 233 19.32 14.04 30.31
N ILE A 234 19.39 13.13 31.29
CA ILE A 234 19.32 11.68 31.03
C ILE A 234 17.97 11.30 30.41
N ALA A 235 16.86 11.77 30.97
CA ALA A 235 15.52 11.50 30.47
C ALA A 235 15.31 12.03 29.04
N GLY A 236 15.78 13.26 28.77
CA GLY A 236 15.73 13.88 27.44
C GLY A 236 16.45 13.05 26.39
N MET A 237 17.68 12.60 26.70
CA MET A 237 18.47 11.74 25.81
C MET A 237 17.77 10.40 25.53
N ILE A 238 17.16 9.77 26.53
CA ILE A 238 16.42 8.50 26.36
C ILE A 238 15.21 8.71 25.45
N ILE A 239 14.41 9.75 25.67
CA ILE A 239 13.23 10.05 24.84
C ILE A 239 13.64 10.33 23.40
N GLN A 240 14.69 11.13 23.20
CA GLN A 240 15.21 11.45 21.86
C GLN A 240 15.74 10.20 21.14
N ALA A 241 16.51 9.35 21.83
CA ALA A 241 17.00 8.09 21.27
C ALA A 241 15.86 7.17 20.84
N PHE A 242 14.81 7.06 21.66
CA PHE A 242 13.63 6.25 21.34
C PHE A 242 12.88 6.78 20.11
N MET A 243 12.71 8.11 19.99
CA MET A 243 12.11 8.72 18.81
C MET A 243 12.90 8.38 17.55
N VAL A 244 14.21 8.64 17.55
CA VAL A 244 15.07 8.38 16.39
C VAL A 244 15.05 6.89 16.03
N GLY A 245 15.12 6.01 17.02
CA GLY A 245 15.05 4.56 16.82
C GLY A 245 13.75 4.10 16.15
N ILE A 246 12.60 4.59 16.61
CA ILE A 246 11.30 4.26 16.00
C ILE A 246 11.15 4.88 14.61
N VAL A 247 11.54 6.14 14.43
CA VAL A 247 11.46 6.81 13.13
C VAL A 247 12.32 6.08 12.11
N PHE A 248 13.55 5.72 12.48
CA PHE A 248 14.45 4.92 11.64
C PHE A 248 13.86 3.54 11.32
N ALA A 249 13.40 2.79 12.34
CA ALA A 249 12.76 1.49 12.15
C ALA A 249 11.50 1.58 11.26
N LYS A 250 10.76 2.69 11.32
CA LYS A 250 9.57 2.94 10.50
C LYS A 250 9.93 3.31 9.07
N MET A 251 10.96 4.13 8.86
CA MET A 251 11.43 4.54 7.52
C MET A 251 12.07 3.39 6.74
N THR A 252 12.76 2.49 7.44
CA THR A 252 13.40 1.33 6.82
C THR A 252 12.40 0.26 6.35
N ARG A 253 11.14 0.30 6.84
CA ARG A 253 10.11 -0.67 6.44
C ARG A 253 9.62 -0.44 5.00
N PRO A 254 9.65 -1.47 4.14
CA PRO A 254 9.35 -1.34 2.72
C PRO A 254 7.84 -1.40 2.40
N LYS A 255 6.97 -0.72 3.17
CA LYS A 255 5.50 -0.79 2.97
C LYS A 255 5.07 -0.35 1.55
N LEU A 256 5.78 0.60 0.96
CA LEU A 256 5.45 1.13 -0.38
C LEU A 256 5.98 0.25 -1.51
N ARG A 257 6.92 -0.67 -1.25
CA ARG A 257 7.52 -1.48 -2.32
C ARG A 257 6.58 -2.56 -2.83
N THR A 258 5.65 -3.02 -1.99
CA THR A 258 4.58 -3.94 -2.43
C THR A 258 3.69 -3.31 -3.51
N GLN A 259 3.62 -1.98 -3.59
CA GLN A 259 2.83 -1.27 -4.61
C GLN A 259 3.55 -1.19 -5.98
N THR A 260 4.86 -1.39 -6.03
CA THR A 260 5.62 -1.42 -7.30
C THR A 260 5.66 -2.81 -7.93
N LEU A 261 5.30 -3.83 -7.15
CA LEU A 261 5.11 -5.19 -7.62
C LEU A 261 3.71 -5.34 -8.19
N GLN A 262 3.65 -5.55 -9.50
CA GLN A 262 2.39 -5.63 -10.22
C GLN A 262 2.08 -7.08 -10.60
N PHE A 263 0.84 -7.49 -10.34
CA PHE A 263 0.25 -8.70 -10.88
C PHE A 263 -0.69 -8.33 -12.04
N SER A 264 -0.79 -9.19 -13.04
CA SER A 264 -1.76 -9.02 -14.13
C SER A 264 -3.18 -8.87 -13.57
N LYS A 265 -4.00 -8.03 -14.20
CA LYS A 265 -5.41 -7.90 -13.80
C LYS A 265 -6.18 -9.22 -13.91
N ASN A 266 -5.93 -9.95 -14.99
CA ASN A 266 -6.61 -11.21 -15.33
C ASN A 266 -5.61 -12.35 -15.33
N SER A 267 -6.06 -13.55 -14.95
CA SER A 267 -5.35 -14.79 -15.23
C SER A 267 -5.89 -15.36 -16.54
N VAL A 268 -5.10 -16.13 -17.26
CA VAL A 268 -5.50 -16.70 -18.55
C VAL A 268 -5.26 -18.21 -18.56
N ILE A 269 -6.11 -18.94 -19.26
CA ILE A 269 -5.93 -20.37 -19.54
C ILE A 269 -5.74 -20.54 -21.04
N CYS A 270 -4.64 -21.17 -21.45
CA CYS A 270 -4.46 -21.60 -22.84
C CYS A 270 -3.71 -22.91 -22.91
N GLN A 271 -3.71 -23.51 -24.10
CA GLN A 271 -2.87 -24.66 -24.37
C GLN A 271 -1.41 -24.23 -24.59
N ARG A 272 -0.47 -24.92 -23.94
CA ARG A 272 0.98 -24.79 -24.14
C ARG A 272 1.59 -26.18 -24.13
N ASP A 273 2.33 -26.52 -25.18
CA ASP A 273 3.00 -27.82 -25.35
C ASP A 273 2.06 -29.03 -25.15
N GLY A 274 0.85 -28.95 -25.71
CA GLY A 274 -0.16 -30.01 -25.63
C GLY A 274 -0.98 -30.04 -24.33
N GLN A 275 -0.59 -29.30 -23.28
CA GLN A 275 -1.27 -29.29 -21.99
C GLN A 275 -2.02 -27.97 -21.74
N LEU A 276 -3.12 -28.01 -20.98
CA LEU A 276 -3.77 -26.78 -20.50
C LEU A 276 -2.95 -26.16 -19.37
N CYS A 277 -2.72 -24.86 -19.45
CA CYS A 277 -1.93 -24.12 -18.49
C CYS A 277 -2.71 -22.89 -17.99
N LEU A 278 -2.79 -22.74 -16.67
CA LEU A 278 -3.25 -21.51 -16.04
C LEU A 278 -2.05 -20.59 -15.84
N MET A 279 -2.19 -19.33 -16.27
CA MET A 279 -1.09 -18.38 -16.29
C MET A 279 -1.49 -17.03 -15.71
N PHE A 280 -0.55 -16.38 -15.05
CA PHE A 280 -0.66 -14.99 -14.63
C PHE A 280 0.71 -14.32 -14.74
N ARG A 281 0.73 -13.01 -14.94
CA ARG A 281 1.97 -12.26 -15.09
C ARG A 281 2.31 -11.51 -13.81
N VAL A 282 3.60 -11.44 -13.51
CA VAL A 282 4.14 -10.65 -12.40
C VAL A 282 5.29 -9.80 -12.93
N GLY A 283 5.41 -8.56 -12.46
CA GLY A 283 6.46 -7.62 -12.88
C GLY A 283 6.84 -6.64 -11.77
N ASP A 284 8.09 -6.16 -11.80
CA ASP A 284 8.56 -5.07 -10.94
C ASP A 284 8.71 -3.80 -11.79
N MET A 285 7.98 -2.75 -11.44
CA MET A 285 8.09 -1.46 -12.13
C MET A 285 9.41 -0.74 -11.83
N ARG A 286 10.15 -1.18 -10.81
CA ARG A 286 11.40 -0.55 -10.38
C ARG A 286 12.63 -1.22 -11.01
N LYS A 287 13.72 -0.45 -11.13
CA LYS A 287 15.02 -0.95 -11.61
C LYS A 287 15.78 -1.81 -10.58
N SER A 288 15.48 -1.66 -9.30
CA SER A 288 16.16 -2.40 -8.21
C SER A 288 15.68 -3.84 -8.17
N HIS A 289 16.56 -4.79 -7.93
CA HIS A 289 16.18 -6.20 -7.99
C HIS A 289 15.53 -6.69 -6.70
N ILE A 290 14.72 -7.75 -6.85
CA ILE A 290 14.23 -8.56 -5.74
C ILE A 290 15.03 -9.85 -5.72
N ILE A 291 15.81 -10.03 -4.66
CA ILE A 291 16.72 -11.15 -4.47
C ILE A 291 15.94 -12.30 -3.85
N GLY A 292 16.13 -13.52 -4.36
CA GLY A 292 15.45 -14.71 -3.84
C GLY A 292 13.94 -14.63 -4.00
N ALA A 293 13.47 -14.11 -5.13
CA ALA A 293 12.04 -14.03 -5.42
C ALA A 293 11.45 -15.45 -5.52
N SER A 294 10.40 -15.71 -4.75
CA SER A 294 9.67 -16.98 -4.74
C SER A 294 8.18 -16.72 -4.91
N ILE A 295 7.53 -17.47 -5.80
CA ILE A 295 6.10 -17.35 -6.06
C ILE A 295 5.37 -18.57 -5.51
N ARG A 296 4.25 -18.31 -4.84
CA ARG A 296 3.33 -19.33 -4.35
C ARG A 296 1.91 -18.99 -4.77
N ALA A 297 1.11 -20.02 -5.05
CA ALA A 297 -0.30 -19.85 -5.39
C ALA A 297 -1.15 -20.82 -4.57
N GLN A 298 -2.23 -20.32 -4.00
CA GLN A 298 -3.17 -21.09 -3.19
C GLN A 298 -4.57 -20.95 -3.77
N LEU A 299 -5.21 -22.09 -4.03
CA LEU A 299 -6.61 -22.18 -4.39
C LEU A 299 -7.46 -22.22 -3.14
N ILE A 300 -8.38 -21.26 -3.01
CA ILE A 300 -9.40 -21.21 -1.97
C ILE A 300 -10.73 -21.62 -2.61
N ARG A 301 -11.26 -22.78 -2.20
CA ARG A 301 -12.59 -23.25 -2.63
C ARG A 301 -13.28 -24.05 -1.52
N SER A 302 -14.59 -24.23 -1.63
CA SER A 302 -15.30 -25.12 -0.70
C SER A 302 -15.08 -26.57 -1.13
N LYS A 303 -14.82 -27.47 -0.18
CA LYS A 303 -14.59 -28.90 -0.42
C LYS A 303 -15.49 -29.71 0.50
N LYS A 304 -16.16 -30.73 -0.04
CA LYS A 304 -16.87 -31.75 0.74
C LYS A 304 -15.96 -32.97 0.91
N THR A 305 -15.76 -33.44 2.13
CA THR A 305 -14.97 -34.64 2.42
C THR A 305 -15.77 -35.91 2.12
N LYS A 306 -15.09 -37.06 2.09
CA LYS A 306 -15.75 -38.37 1.85
C LYS A 306 -16.70 -38.73 2.99
N GLU A 307 -16.38 -38.26 4.20
CA GLU A 307 -17.12 -38.42 5.44
C GLU A 307 -18.33 -37.46 5.52
N GLY A 308 -18.47 -36.53 4.56
CA GLY A 308 -19.60 -35.61 4.45
C GLY A 308 -19.39 -34.24 5.08
N GLU A 309 -18.24 -33.96 5.69
CA GLU A 309 -17.90 -32.65 6.24
C GLU A 309 -17.73 -31.62 5.12
N ILE A 310 -18.26 -30.41 5.31
CA ILE A 310 -18.12 -29.30 4.36
C ILE A 310 -17.06 -28.34 4.88
N LEU A 311 -15.88 -28.40 4.27
CA LEU A 311 -14.78 -27.49 4.54
C LEU A 311 -14.97 -26.22 3.70
N ASN A 312 -15.43 -25.15 4.37
CA ASN A 312 -15.51 -23.83 3.76
C ASN A 312 -14.11 -23.23 3.64
N ASN A 313 -13.83 -22.56 2.52
CA ASN A 313 -12.55 -21.89 2.26
C ASN A 313 -11.32 -22.81 2.40
N PHE A 314 -11.44 -24.08 1.97
CA PHE A 314 -10.34 -25.03 1.96
C PHE A 314 -9.23 -24.52 1.03
N GLN A 315 -8.00 -24.50 1.55
CA GLN A 315 -6.83 -24.01 0.83
C GLN A 315 -6.06 -25.18 0.25
N THR A 316 -5.73 -25.12 -1.04
CA THR A 316 -4.90 -26.11 -1.73
C THR A 316 -3.79 -25.39 -2.48
N GLU A 317 -2.55 -25.78 -2.25
CA GLU A 317 -1.41 -25.20 -2.95
C GLU A 317 -1.40 -25.64 -4.42
N LEU A 318 -1.11 -24.70 -5.33
CA LEU A 318 -0.97 -24.94 -6.75
C LEU A 318 0.51 -24.96 -7.12
N SER A 319 0.94 -25.97 -7.87
CA SER A 319 2.30 -26.06 -8.41
C SER A 319 2.52 -24.99 -9.48
N VAL A 320 3.34 -23.98 -9.18
CA VAL A 320 3.61 -22.86 -10.08
C VAL A 320 5.08 -22.81 -10.46
N ASN A 321 5.35 -22.68 -11.76
CA ASN A 321 6.69 -22.63 -12.32
C ASN A 321 6.83 -21.44 -13.27
N ALA A 322 8.05 -20.93 -13.44
CA ALA A 322 8.36 -19.91 -14.44
C ALA A 322 9.44 -20.45 -15.38
N ASP A 323 9.08 -20.70 -16.64
CA ASP A 323 10.00 -21.08 -17.73
C ASP A 323 11.08 -22.12 -17.35
N GLY A 324 10.71 -23.14 -16.55
CA GLY A 324 11.59 -24.24 -16.15
C GLY A 324 12.26 -24.10 -14.77
N CYS A 325 12.05 -22.99 -14.07
CA CYS A 325 12.48 -22.83 -12.69
C CYS A 325 11.39 -23.26 -11.69
N ASP A 326 11.77 -24.07 -10.71
CA ASP A 326 10.90 -24.55 -9.62
C ASP A 326 10.70 -23.45 -8.57
N GLY A 327 9.67 -22.61 -8.74
CA GLY A 327 9.21 -21.59 -7.79
C GLY A 327 10.15 -20.40 -7.52
N ASN A 328 11.46 -20.56 -7.72
CA ASN A 328 12.47 -19.52 -7.59
C ASN A 328 12.58 -18.73 -8.89
N LEU A 329 12.35 -17.42 -8.79
CA LEU A 329 12.30 -16.52 -9.93
C LEU A 329 13.61 -15.72 -10.03
N PHE A 330 14.21 -15.76 -11.20
CA PHE A 330 15.18 -14.75 -11.59
C PHE A 330 14.44 -13.54 -12.17
N PHE A 331 14.11 -12.58 -11.31
CA PHE A 331 13.14 -11.54 -11.60
C PHE A 331 13.78 -10.24 -12.13
N ILE A 332 14.15 -10.25 -13.42
CA ILE A 332 14.68 -9.06 -14.12
C ILE A 332 13.59 -8.32 -14.91
N TRP A 333 12.73 -9.05 -15.60
CA TRP A 333 11.64 -8.52 -16.41
C TRP A 333 10.32 -9.19 -16.03
N PRO A 334 9.16 -8.70 -16.52
CA PRO A 334 7.89 -9.35 -16.29
C PRO A 334 7.89 -10.83 -16.70
N MET A 335 7.64 -11.71 -15.74
CA MET A 335 7.62 -13.16 -15.95
C MET A 335 6.17 -13.64 -15.98
N THR A 336 5.88 -14.63 -16.84
CA THR A 336 4.59 -15.32 -16.85
C THR A 336 4.72 -16.57 -16.01
N ILE A 337 4.00 -16.61 -14.89
CA ILE A 337 3.95 -17.75 -14.00
C ILE A 337 2.93 -18.74 -14.56
N VAL A 338 3.31 -20.01 -14.62
CA VAL A 338 2.55 -21.08 -15.26
C VAL A 338 2.26 -22.17 -14.25
N HIS A 339 0.97 -22.48 -14.07
CA HIS A 339 0.49 -23.68 -13.43
C HIS A 339 0.03 -24.66 -14.51
N LYS A 340 0.69 -25.80 -14.61
CA LYS A 340 0.29 -26.88 -15.53
C LYS A 340 -0.92 -27.61 -14.94
N ILE A 341 -1.99 -27.72 -15.71
CA ILE A 341 -3.19 -28.45 -15.30
C ILE A 341 -2.98 -29.93 -15.61
N ASP A 342 -2.27 -30.61 -14.70
CA ASP A 342 -2.04 -32.04 -14.73
C ASP A 342 -3.09 -32.82 -13.92
N VAL A 343 -2.92 -34.14 -13.83
CA VAL A 343 -3.84 -35.04 -13.09
C VAL A 343 -3.92 -34.68 -11.58
N GLN A 344 -2.87 -34.07 -11.03
CA GLN A 344 -2.83 -33.65 -9.62
C GLN A 344 -3.49 -32.28 -9.40
N SER A 345 -3.62 -31.48 -10.47
CA SER A 345 -4.23 -30.16 -10.42
C SER A 345 -5.70 -30.23 -10.02
N PRO A 346 -6.17 -29.36 -9.11
CA PRO A 346 -7.59 -29.26 -8.77
C PRO A 346 -8.46 -28.75 -9.93
N PHE A 347 -7.84 -28.27 -11.01
CA PHE A 347 -8.50 -27.81 -12.23
C PHE A 347 -8.57 -28.89 -13.33
N TYR A 348 -8.08 -30.10 -13.09
CA TYR A 348 -7.97 -31.13 -14.13
C TYR A 348 -9.30 -31.48 -14.81
N GLN A 349 -10.39 -31.55 -14.03
CA GLN A 349 -11.73 -31.85 -14.51
C GLN A 349 -12.53 -30.61 -14.91
N LEU A 350 -11.93 -29.41 -14.85
CA LEU A 350 -12.65 -28.16 -15.11
C LEU A 350 -12.70 -27.86 -16.61
N SER A 351 -13.90 -27.77 -17.18
CA SER A 351 -14.11 -27.31 -18.57
C SER A 351 -14.31 -25.78 -18.64
N ALA A 352 -14.28 -25.24 -19.87
CA ALA A 352 -14.56 -23.82 -20.10
C ALA A 352 -15.97 -23.40 -19.66
N GLY A 353 -16.95 -24.31 -19.81
CA GLY A 353 -18.32 -24.07 -19.36
C GLY A 353 -18.46 -24.06 -17.83
N ASP A 354 -17.77 -24.99 -17.17
CA ASP A 354 -17.81 -25.14 -15.71
C ASP A 354 -17.14 -23.96 -15.01
N LEU A 355 -16.09 -23.39 -15.60
CA LEU A 355 -15.39 -22.21 -15.07
C LEU A 355 -16.34 -21.03 -14.81
N LEU A 356 -17.39 -20.87 -15.63
CA LEU A 356 -18.36 -19.77 -15.47
C LEU A 356 -19.27 -19.95 -14.26
N GLN A 357 -19.53 -21.20 -13.87
CA GLN A 357 -20.42 -21.56 -12.76
C GLN A 357 -19.66 -21.74 -11.45
N GLU A 358 -18.38 -22.10 -11.54
CA GLU A 358 -17.53 -22.39 -10.41
C GLU A 358 -17.26 -21.18 -9.51
N ARG A 359 -17.00 -21.49 -8.24
CA ARG A 359 -16.74 -20.50 -7.18
C ARG A 359 -15.46 -20.83 -6.45
N PHE A 360 -14.38 -20.26 -6.96
CA PHE A 360 -13.08 -20.31 -6.33
C PHE A 360 -12.37 -18.95 -6.39
N GLU A 361 -11.36 -18.80 -5.55
CA GLU A 361 -10.42 -17.69 -5.54
C GLU A 361 -9.00 -18.24 -5.52
N ILE A 362 -8.16 -17.80 -6.46
CA ILE A 362 -6.74 -18.13 -6.49
C ILE A 362 -5.98 -16.97 -5.84
N VAL A 363 -5.37 -17.18 -4.70
CA VAL A 363 -4.50 -16.20 -4.05
C VAL A 363 -3.06 -16.45 -4.49
N VAL A 364 -2.43 -15.43 -5.05
CA VAL A 364 -1.02 -15.47 -5.47
C VAL A 364 -0.19 -14.63 -4.51
N ILE A 365 0.99 -15.14 -4.16
CA ILE A 365 1.88 -14.56 -3.16
C ILE A 365 3.29 -14.57 -3.74
N LEU A 366 3.86 -13.39 -3.93
CA LEU A 366 5.26 -13.20 -4.29
C LEU A 366 6.03 -12.77 -3.04
N GLU A 367 7.05 -13.53 -2.69
CA GLU A 367 7.97 -13.23 -1.60
C GLU A 367 9.35 -12.95 -2.16
N GLY A 368 10.11 -12.07 -1.51
CA GLY A 368 11.51 -11.87 -1.86
C GLY A 368 12.16 -10.80 -0.99
N THR A 369 13.48 -10.72 -1.09
CA THR A 369 14.30 -9.79 -0.32
C THR A 369 14.66 -8.58 -1.16
N ILE A 370 14.55 -7.42 -0.55
CA ILE A 370 14.84 -6.14 -1.19
C ILE A 370 16.34 -5.88 -1.19
N GLU A 371 16.94 -5.76 -2.37
CA GLU A 371 18.37 -5.47 -2.54
C GLU A 371 18.87 -4.28 -1.70
N SER A 372 18.14 -3.18 -1.69
CA SER A 372 18.60 -1.94 -1.03
C SER A 372 18.47 -1.92 0.49
N THR A 373 17.64 -2.80 1.09
CA THR A 373 17.34 -2.77 2.55
C THR A 373 17.62 -4.09 3.25
N GLY A 374 17.81 -5.19 2.49
CA GLY A 374 17.90 -6.53 3.03
C GLY A 374 16.62 -7.06 3.69
N GLN A 375 15.52 -6.29 3.69
CA GLN A 375 14.25 -6.71 4.29
C GLN A 375 13.45 -7.56 3.32
N THR A 376 12.77 -8.58 3.85
CA THR A 376 11.83 -9.41 3.10
C THR A 376 10.52 -8.66 2.89
N THR A 377 9.95 -8.80 1.70
CA THR A 377 8.63 -8.25 1.35
C THR A 377 7.76 -9.33 0.75
N GLN A 378 6.44 -9.19 0.95
CA GLN A 378 5.44 -10.10 0.43
C GLN A 378 4.37 -9.28 -0.30
N ALA A 379 4.24 -9.51 -1.60
CA ALA A 379 3.16 -8.99 -2.43
C ALA A 379 2.10 -10.06 -2.64
N ARG A 380 0.84 -9.66 -2.58
CA ARG A 380 -0.31 -10.57 -2.71
C ARG A 380 -1.28 -10.01 -3.73
N SER A 381 -1.97 -10.89 -4.42
CA SER A 381 -3.14 -10.57 -5.23
C SER A 381 -4.06 -11.79 -5.29
N SER A 382 -5.25 -11.64 -5.84
CA SER A 382 -6.11 -12.81 -6.08
C SER A 382 -6.90 -12.72 -7.37
N TYR A 383 -7.23 -13.89 -7.91
CA TYR A 383 -8.03 -14.08 -9.11
C TYR A 383 -9.32 -14.83 -8.76
N LEU A 384 -10.46 -14.19 -8.98
CA LEU A 384 -11.76 -14.85 -8.93
C LEU A 384 -11.99 -15.65 -10.23
N ALA A 385 -12.87 -16.64 -10.20
CA ALA A 385 -13.23 -17.41 -11.40
C ALA A 385 -13.63 -16.51 -12.61
N SER A 386 -14.30 -15.38 -12.38
CA SER A 386 -14.66 -14.40 -13.43
C SER A 386 -13.49 -13.57 -13.97
N GLU A 387 -12.34 -13.58 -13.30
CA GLU A 387 -11.12 -12.88 -13.71
C GLU A 387 -10.14 -13.84 -14.41
N VAL A 388 -10.52 -15.11 -14.59
CA VAL A 388 -9.79 -16.12 -15.37
C VAL A 388 -10.38 -16.16 -16.78
N LEU A 389 -9.57 -15.86 -17.80
CA LEU A 389 -9.96 -15.83 -19.20
C LEU A 389 -9.55 -17.13 -19.90
N TRP A 390 -10.52 -17.91 -20.37
CA TRP A 390 -10.25 -19.13 -21.13
C TRP A 390 -9.96 -18.83 -22.59
N GLY A 391 -8.95 -19.48 -23.17
CA GLY A 391 -8.55 -19.27 -24.56
C GLY A 391 -7.84 -17.95 -24.81
N HIS A 392 -7.12 -17.45 -23.81
CA HIS A 392 -6.35 -16.21 -23.90
C HIS A 392 -4.87 -16.46 -23.61
N ARG A 393 -3.99 -15.69 -24.26
CA ARG A 393 -2.55 -15.66 -23.99
C ARG A 393 -2.12 -14.21 -23.76
N PHE A 394 -1.12 -13.99 -22.91
CA PHE A 394 -0.59 -12.65 -22.73
C PHE A 394 0.21 -12.16 -23.95
N GLU A 395 0.06 -10.87 -24.29
CA GLU A 395 0.87 -10.23 -25.33
C GLU A 395 2.35 -10.12 -24.87
N PRO A 396 3.35 -10.35 -25.75
CA PRO A 396 4.75 -10.13 -25.42
C PRO A 396 5.02 -8.66 -25.02
N VAL A 397 5.74 -8.45 -23.92
CA VAL A 397 6.03 -7.10 -23.37
C VAL A 397 7.49 -6.68 -23.51
N VAL A 398 8.38 -7.64 -23.75
CA VAL A 398 9.82 -7.38 -23.88
C VAL A 398 10.18 -7.35 -25.35
N SER A 399 10.82 -6.27 -25.78
CA SER A 399 11.35 -6.11 -27.13
C SER A 399 12.76 -5.54 -27.09
N TYR A 400 13.63 -5.96 -28.01
CA TYR A 400 14.96 -5.37 -28.12
C TYR A 400 14.89 -4.08 -28.95
N ASN A 401 15.29 -2.97 -28.34
CA ASN A 401 15.36 -1.68 -29.00
C ASN A 401 16.77 -1.51 -29.60
N LYS A 402 16.86 -1.53 -30.93
CA LYS A 402 18.13 -1.42 -31.66
C LYS A 402 18.78 -0.04 -31.49
N ASP A 403 18.00 1.03 -31.35
CA ASP A 403 18.54 2.39 -31.25
C ASP A 403 19.19 2.63 -29.89
N ARG A 404 18.59 2.07 -28.84
CA ARG A 404 19.11 2.15 -27.45
C ARG A 404 20.05 1.01 -27.08
N GLN A 405 20.28 0.06 -27.98
CA GLN A 405 21.11 -1.13 -27.78
C GLN A 405 20.73 -1.89 -26.49
N GLY A 406 19.44 -2.05 -26.21
CA GLY A 406 18.96 -2.63 -24.96
C GLY A 406 17.54 -3.20 -25.02
N TYR A 407 17.20 -4.04 -24.03
CA TYR A 407 15.84 -4.57 -23.87
C TYR A 407 14.92 -3.53 -23.25
N GLU A 408 13.80 -3.26 -23.91
CA GLU A 408 12.76 -2.35 -23.46
C GLU A 408 11.52 -3.16 -23.08
N VAL A 409 10.95 -2.86 -21.91
CA VAL A 409 9.73 -3.48 -21.39
C VAL A 409 8.59 -2.49 -21.50
N ASN A 410 7.59 -2.80 -22.32
CA ASN A 410 6.41 -1.96 -22.46
C ASN A 410 5.31 -2.38 -21.46
N TYR A 411 5.26 -1.69 -20.32
CA TYR A 411 4.25 -1.93 -19.28
C TYR A 411 2.81 -1.59 -19.70
N SER A 412 2.60 -0.83 -20.77
CA SER A 412 1.26 -0.55 -21.30
C SER A 412 0.58 -1.84 -21.81
N LYS A 413 1.38 -2.79 -22.28
CA LYS A 413 0.93 -4.12 -22.76
C LYS A 413 0.91 -5.18 -21.66
N PHE A 414 1.23 -4.81 -20.41
CA PHE A 414 1.39 -5.75 -19.31
C PHE A 414 0.12 -6.59 -19.06
N ASP A 415 -1.03 -5.93 -19.06
CA ASP A 415 -2.34 -6.56 -18.86
C ASP A 415 -2.99 -7.07 -20.17
N ASN A 416 -2.41 -6.78 -21.33
CA ASN A 416 -3.00 -7.12 -22.62
C ASN A 416 -2.98 -8.63 -22.85
N THR A 417 -4.11 -9.14 -23.36
CA THR A 417 -4.28 -10.54 -23.73
C THR A 417 -4.80 -10.66 -25.15
N LEU A 418 -4.39 -11.71 -25.83
CA LEU A 418 -4.79 -12.09 -27.17
C LEU A 418 -5.63 -13.37 -27.08
N SER A 419 -6.75 -13.42 -27.80
CA SER A 419 -7.53 -14.64 -27.95
C SER A 419 -6.77 -15.66 -28.81
N VAL A 420 -6.67 -16.89 -28.34
CA VAL A 420 -5.99 -17.99 -29.03
C VAL A 420 -6.93 -19.19 -29.07
N ASP A 421 -6.94 -19.88 -30.20
CA ASP A 421 -7.71 -21.11 -30.33
C ASP A 421 -7.25 -22.14 -29.30
N THR A 422 -8.14 -22.46 -28.35
CA THR A 422 -7.87 -23.35 -27.22
C THR A 422 -9.08 -24.26 -27.05
N PRO A 423 -8.88 -25.58 -26.88
CA PRO A 423 -9.96 -26.51 -26.60
C PRO A 423 -10.84 -26.04 -25.43
N LEU A 424 -12.16 -26.18 -25.56
CA LEU A 424 -13.14 -25.81 -24.53
C LEU A 424 -13.41 -26.94 -23.52
N CYS A 425 -12.81 -28.11 -23.75
CA CYS A 425 -12.94 -29.27 -22.89
C CYS A 425 -12.06 -29.19 -21.63
N SER A 426 -12.25 -30.12 -20.70
CA SER A 426 -11.44 -30.20 -19.50
C SER A 426 -10.02 -30.72 -19.79
N GLY A 427 -9.11 -30.55 -18.83
CA GLY A 427 -7.76 -31.11 -18.92
C GLY A 427 -7.75 -32.63 -19.00
N SER A 428 -8.71 -33.31 -18.37
CA SER A 428 -8.89 -34.76 -18.48
C SER A 428 -9.30 -35.19 -19.88
N ASP A 429 -10.30 -34.53 -20.46
CA ASP A 429 -10.80 -34.90 -21.79
C ASP A 429 -9.73 -34.63 -22.86
N LEU A 430 -8.97 -33.54 -22.68
CA LEU A 430 -7.86 -33.21 -23.57
C LEU A 430 -6.74 -34.26 -23.49
N ALA A 431 -6.39 -34.72 -22.28
CA ALA A 431 -5.39 -35.75 -22.09
C ALA A 431 -5.85 -37.10 -22.70
N GLU A 432 -7.13 -37.44 -22.55
CA GLU A 432 -7.72 -38.63 -23.16
C GLU A 432 -7.74 -38.56 -24.69
N PHE A 433 -8.04 -37.39 -25.25
CA PHE A 433 -7.97 -37.15 -26.69
C PHE A 433 -6.55 -37.39 -27.25
N TYR A 434 -5.52 -36.83 -26.60
CA TYR A 434 -4.13 -37.07 -27.01
C TYR A 434 -3.73 -38.54 -26.86
N ARG A 435 -4.12 -39.19 -25.76
CA ARG A 435 -3.87 -40.61 -25.55
C ARG A 435 -4.47 -41.49 -26.64
N THR A 436 -5.71 -41.21 -27.07
CA THR A 436 -6.38 -41.97 -28.15
C THR A 436 -5.75 -41.69 -29.52
N ARG A 437 -5.26 -40.48 -29.76
CA ARG A 437 -4.59 -40.11 -31.02
C ARG A 437 -3.23 -40.76 -31.18
N ASP A 438 -2.47 -40.83 -30.08
CA ASP A 438 -1.10 -41.35 -30.08
C ASP A 438 -1.04 -42.88 -29.92
N MET A 439 -2.20 -43.58 -29.81
CA MET A 439 -2.26 -45.05 -29.85
C MET A 439 -1.97 -45.59 -31.27
N PRO A 440 -1.14 -46.65 -31.40
CA PRO A 440 -0.93 -47.34 -32.66
C PRO A 440 -2.26 -47.90 -33.19
N GLU A 441 -2.43 -47.89 -34.51
CA GLU A 441 -3.69 -48.22 -35.20
C GLU A 441 -4.20 -49.65 -34.91
N SER A 442 -3.34 -50.53 -34.39
CA SER A 442 -3.66 -51.90 -33.97
C SER A 442 -4.47 -52.02 -32.69
N ASP A 443 -4.47 -51.01 -31.81
CA ASP A 443 -5.13 -51.05 -30.49
C ASP A 443 -6.42 -50.21 -30.41
N LYS A 444 -6.83 -49.61 -31.52
CA LYS A 444 -8.07 -48.81 -31.58
C LYS A 444 -9.28 -49.76 -31.55
N GLN A 445 -9.91 -49.91 -30.38
CA GLN A 445 -11.23 -50.54 -30.30
C GLN A 445 -12.27 -49.69 -31.06
N PRO A 446 -13.22 -50.30 -31.79
CA PRO A 446 -14.26 -49.57 -32.49
C PRO A 446 -15.18 -48.90 -31.46
N VAL A 447 -15.11 -47.57 -31.38
CA VAL A 447 -16.01 -46.77 -30.55
C VAL A 447 -17.40 -46.77 -31.21
N SER A 448 -18.43 -47.13 -30.43
CA SER A 448 -19.84 -47.10 -30.83
C SER A 448 -20.29 -45.71 -31.28
N THR A 449 -21.06 -45.66 -32.37
CA THR A 449 -21.39 -44.48 -33.18
C THR A 449 -22.25 -43.39 -32.50
N ASP A 450 -22.54 -43.49 -31.19
CA ASP A 450 -23.40 -42.52 -30.49
C ASP A 450 -22.66 -41.35 -29.81
N GLN A 451 -21.33 -41.37 -29.72
CA GLN A 451 -20.54 -40.30 -29.07
C GLN A 451 -19.86 -39.31 -30.04
N GLN A 452 -19.95 -39.54 -31.35
CA GLN A 452 -19.27 -38.71 -32.35
C GLN A 452 -19.91 -37.32 -32.58
N SER A 453 -21.09 -37.06 -32.02
CA SER A 453 -21.82 -35.79 -32.24
C SER A 453 -21.38 -34.64 -31.33
N PHE A 454 -20.61 -34.90 -30.26
CA PHE A 454 -20.14 -33.86 -29.34
C PHE A 454 -18.65 -33.50 -29.48
N ILE A 455 -17.88 -34.30 -30.21
CA ILE A 455 -16.43 -34.09 -30.40
C ILE A 455 -16.14 -33.92 -31.88
N LEU A 456 -16.62 -32.82 -32.47
CA LEU A 456 -16.04 -32.18 -33.67
C LEU A 456 -16.92 -31.00 -34.09
N LYS A 457 -16.61 -29.82 -33.57
CA LYS A 457 -16.65 -28.60 -34.38
C LYS A 457 -15.29 -27.93 -34.28
N SER A 458 -14.38 -28.31 -35.16
CA SER A 458 -13.38 -27.36 -35.62
C SER A 458 -14.15 -26.16 -36.22
N PRO A 459 -13.74 -24.90 -35.95
CA PRO A 459 -14.30 -23.78 -36.67
C PRO A 459 -14.01 -23.95 -38.17
N PRO A 460 -14.89 -23.47 -39.07
CA PRO A 460 -14.59 -23.48 -40.49
C PRO A 460 -13.29 -22.71 -40.74
N LYS A 461 -12.38 -23.31 -41.52
CA LYS A 461 -11.24 -22.59 -42.08
C LYS A 461 -11.81 -21.38 -42.83
N LEU A 462 -11.44 -20.17 -42.40
CA LEU A 462 -11.64 -18.97 -43.20
C LEU A 462 -10.70 -19.09 -44.41
N MET A 463 -11.18 -19.75 -45.46
CA MET A 463 -10.48 -19.86 -46.73
C MET A 463 -10.90 -18.68 -47.59
N ASN A 464 -9.90 -17.90 -47.99
CA ASN A 464 -10.00 -16.72 -48.85
C ASN A 464 -11.03 -16.88 -49.97
N GLN A 465 -11.94 -15.91 -50.06
CA GLN A 465 -12.59 -15.57 -51.31
C GLN A 465 -12.55 -14.05 -51.50
N MET A 466 -11.33 -13.55 -51.76
CA MET A 466 -11.17 -12.29 -52.47
C MET A 466 -10.81 -12.65 -53.90
N ARG A 467 -11.73 -12.32 -54.81
CA ARG A 467 -11.50 -12.36 -56.25
C ARG A 467 -10.23 -11.58 -56.57
N ILE A 468 -9.38 -12.20 -57.38
CA ILE A 468 -8.36 -11.52 -58.17
C ILE A 468 -9.09 -10.47 -59.00
N VAL A 469 -8.81 -9.20 -58.71
CA VAL A 469 -8.99 -8.11 -59.66
C VAL A 469 -7.57 -7.76 -60.05
N ASP A 470 -7.27 -7.96 -61.34
CA ASP A 470 -6.01 -7.61 -61.96
C ASP A 470 -5.72 -6.12 -61.72
N VAL A 471 -4.53 -5.81 -61.22
CA VAL A 471 -3.99 -4.46 -61.19
C VAL A 471 -2.73 -4.50 -62.03
N GLU A 472 -2.82 -3.88 -63.21
CA GLU A 472 -1.68 -3.58 -64.08
C GLU A 472 -0.64 -2.72 -63.32
N GLU A 473 0.62 -3.12 -63.42
CA GLU A 473 1.79 -2.28 -63.13
C GLU A 473 2.01 -1.28 -64.26
N GLU A 474 2.25 -0.02 -63.93
CA GLU A 474 3.08 0.95 -64.67
C GLU A 474 3.37 2.19 -63.78
N PRO A 475 4.43 2.98 -64.04
CA PRO A 475 5.53 3.12 -63.08
C PRO A 475 5.67 4.51 -62.40
N ASN A 476 6.63 4.55 -61.47
CA ASN A 476 7.21 5.71 -60.78
C ASN A 476 7.20 7.04 -61.56
N GLU A 477 6.54 8.05 -61.00
CA GLU A 477 6.95 9.46 -61.15
C GLU A 477 6.92 10.19 -59.80
N THR A 478 8.00 10.93 -59.56
CA THR A 478 8.28 11.75 -58.39
C THR A 478 7.74 13.16 -58.59
N LYS A 479 7.10 13.79 -57.57
CA LYS A 479 7.10 15.25 -57.22
C LYS A 479 5.98 15.64 -56.20
N PRO A 480 5.99 16.84 -55.55
CA PRO A 480 6.40 17.00 -54.16
C PRO A 480 5.24 17.46 -53.23
N PHE A 481 5.52 17.48 -51.92
CA PHE A 481 4.66 18.00 -50.85
C PHE A 481 4.15 19.43 -51.10
N PRO A 482 2.89 19.75 -50.74
CA PRO A 482 2.47 21.11 -50.46
C PRO A 482 2.45 21.40 -48.95
N THR A 483 3.13 22.48 -48.61
CA THR A 483 3.01 23.27 -47.38
C THR A 483 1.64 23.95 -47.25
N ASP A 484 1.39 24.44 -46.03
CA ASP A 484 0.34 25.35 -45.59
C ASP A 484 -0.92 24.68 -45.03
N TYR A 485 -1.06 24.66 -43.70
CA TYR A 485 -2.03 25.45 -42.95
C TYR A 485 -1.53 25.61 -41.49
N LEU A 486 -1.74 26.83 -40.97
CA LEU A 486 -1.31 27.43 -39.69
C LEU A 486 -1.58 26.61 -38.42
#